data_AF-A0A8R1EFX3-F1
#
_entry.id   AF-A0A8R1EFX3-F1
#
_cell.length_a   1.000
_cell.length_b   1.000
_cell.length_c   1.000
_cell.angle_alpha   90.00
_cell.angle_beta   90.00
_cell.angle_gamma   90.00
#
_symmetry.space_group_name_H-M   'P 1'
#
loop_
_entity.id
_entity.type
_entity.pdbx_description
1 polymer ?
#
loop_
_entity_poly.entity_id
_entity_poly.type
_entity_poly.pdbx_seq_one_letter_code
_entity_poly.pdbx_strand_id
1 'polypeptide(L)' 'MPEKIENVSYITEFDSKYQKAMEMTYTLDATPRVAEFNQKMGSVAILLYHTQLSKFLLVRQFRP' A
#
# COMPACT_ATOMS: atom_id res chain seq x y z
N MET A 1 8.36 -5.39 26.03
CA MET A 1 7.72 -4.06 25.89
C MET A 1 7.35 -3.89 24.43
N PRO A 2 6.21 -3.27 24.07
CA PRO A 2 5.90 -3.03 22.67
C PRO A 2 6.96 -2.12 22.06
N GLU A 3 7.34 -2.39 20.81
CA GLU A 3 8.26 -1.56 20.05
C GLU A 3 7.75 -0.11 20.00
N LYS A 4 8.62 0.86 20.30
CA LYS A 4 8.22 2.27 20.38
C LYS A 4 8.65 3.00 19.13
N ILE A 5 7.68 3.55 18.40
CA ILE A 5 7.90 4.41 17.24
C ILE A 5 7.82 5.87 17.67
N GLU A 6 8.85 6.65 17.37
CA GLU A 6 8.95 8.08 17.72
C GLU A 6 9.52 8.90 16.56
N ASN A 7 9.42 10.23 16.65
CA ASN A 7 10.01 11.18 15.68
C ASN A 7 9.60 10.90 14.22
N VAL A 8 8.32 10.61 14.01
CA VAL A 8 7.80 10.32 12.67
C VAL A 8 7.73 11.60 11.85
N SER A 9 8.32 11.61 10.66
CA SER A 9 8.16 12.68 9.68
C SER A 9 7.97 12.11 8.27
N TYR A 10 7.36 12.91 7.39
CA TYR A 10 7.02 12.49 6.03
C TYR A 10 7.59 13.47 5.03
N ILE A 11 8.17 12.94 3.95
CA ILE A 11 8.64 13.70 2.80
C ILE A 11 7.89 13.17 1.57
N THR A 12 7.36 14.07 0.75
CA THR A 12 6.77 13.72 -0.55
C THR A 12 7.67 14.29 -1.64
N GLU A 13 8.52 13.44 -2.21
CA GLU A 13 9.48 13.84 -3.25
C GLU A 13 9.00 13.54 -4.68
N PHE A 14 7.94 12.74 -4.84
CA PHE A 14 7.46 12.33 -6.15
C PHE A 14 5.93 12.37 -6.23
N ASP A 15 5.42 13.24 -7.11
CA ASP A 15 4.01 13.32 -7.45
C ASP A 15 3.85 13.20 -8.97
N SER A 16 3.08 12.20 -9.39
CA SER A 16 2.76 11.92 -10.79
C SER A 16 1.26 11.67 -10.92
N LYS A 17 0.76 11.67 -12.16
CA LYS A 17 -0.67 11.46 -12.46
C LYS A 17 -1.28 10.21 -11.82
N TYR A 18 -0.50 9.17 -11.54
CA TYR A 18 -1.01 7.87 -11.05
C TYR A 18 -0.39 7.40 -9.74
N GLN A 19 0.67 8.06 -9.28
CA GLN A 19 1.45 7.64 -8.12
C GLN A 19 1.92 8.87 -7.37
N LYS A 20 1.75 8.81 -6.06
CA LYS A 20 2.33 9.74 -5.12
C LYS A 20 3.22 8.95 -4.16
N ALA A 21 4.53 9.08 -4.31
CA ALA A 21 5.46 8.42 -3.42
C ALA A 21 5.66 9.27 -2.18
N MET A 22 5.80 8.60 -1.04
CA MET A 22 5.98 9.20 0.26
C MET A 22 7.08 8.44 0.98
N GLU A 23 8.07 9.16 1.47
CA GLU A 23 9.06 8.65 2.39
C GLU A 23 8.62 8.98 3.81
N MET A 24 8.75 8.02 4.73
CA MET A 24 8.55 8.19 6.16
C MET A 24 9.86 7.93 6.87
N THR A 25 10.32 8.89 7.65
CA THR A 25 11.44 8.71 8.57
C THR A 25 10.90 8.58 9.99
N TYR A 26 11.45 7.66 10.77
CA TYR A 26 11.00 7.39 12.14
C TYR A 26 12.14 6.77 12.97
N THR A 27 12.00 6.82 14.29
CA THR A 27 12.89 6.12 15.23
C THR A 27 12.17 4.90 15.78
N LEU A 28 12.79 3.72 15.66
CA LEU A 28 12.33 2.47 16.26
C LEU A 28 13.38 2.04 17.28
N ASP A 29 13.01 2.02 18.57
CA ASP A 29 13.91 1.63 19.67
C ASP A 29 15.28 2.33 19.59
N ALA A 30 15.27 3.67 19.53
CA ALA A 30 16.43 4.56 19.37
C ALA A 30 17.22 4.42 18.05
N THR A 31 16.77 3.57 17.12
CA THR A 31 17.42 3.39 15.80
C THR A 31 16.65 4.15 14.73
N PRO A 32 17.29 5.05 13.95
CA PRO A 32 16.63 5.74 12.85
C PRO A 32 16.31 4.77 11.71
N ARG A 33 15.15 4.94 11.11
CA ARG A 33 14.60 4.14 10.02
C ARG A 33 13.99 5.04 8.96
N VAL A 34 14.00 4.53 7.74
CA VAL A 34 13.36 5.15 6.57
C VAL A 34 12.50 4.08 5.90
N ALA A 35 11.29 4.45 5.50
CA ALA A 35 10.39 3.58 4.74
C ALA A 35 9.73 4.34 3.61
N GLU A 36 9.74 3.76 2.41
CA GLU A 36 9.11 4.31 1.22
C GLU A 36 7.75 3.66 0.99
N PHE A 37 6.75 4.48 0.69
CA PHE A 37 5.38 4.04 0.44
C PHE A 37 4.81 4.75 -0.78
N ASN A 38 3.92 4.07 -1.48
CA ASN A 38 3.08 4.70 -2.50
C ASN A 38 1.70 4.94 -1.92
N GLN A 39 1.29 6.20 -1.84
CA GLN A 39 -0.06 6.57 -1.47
C GLN A 39 -0.99 6.18 -2.63
N LYS A 40 -1.63 5.02 -2.53
CA LYS A 40 -2.66 4.58 -3.49
C LYS A 40 -4.03 4.97 -2.95
N MET A 41 -4.93 5.39 -3.85
CA MET A 41 -6.36 5.43 -3.54
C MET A 41 -6.84 4.02 -3.17
N GLY A 42 -7.81 3.91 -2.26
CA GLY A 42 -8.40 2.63 -1.88
C GLY A 42 -8.89 1.85 -3.11
N SER A 43 -8.65 0.54 -3.14
CA SER A 43 -9.09 -0.34 -4.23
C SER A 43 -10.18 -1.29 -3.76
N VAL A 44 -11.07 -1.71 -4.67
CA VAL A 44 -12.10 -2.72 -4.39
C VAL A 44 -11.73 -4.01 -5.11
N ALA A 45 -11.91 -5.14 -4.44
CA ALA A 45 -11.94 -6.48 -5.05
C ALA A 45 -13.35 -7.06 -4.90
N ILE A 46 -13.86 -7.71 -5.94
CA ILE A 46 -15.21 -8.28 -5.96
C ILE A 46 -15.08 -9.79 -6.16
N LEU A 47 -15.78 -10.56 -5.34
CA LEU A 47 -15.91 -12.01 -5.51
C LEU A 47 -17.27 -12.32 -6.14
N LEU A 48 -17.27 -12.85 -7.37
CA LEU A 48 -18.48 -13.21 -8.08
C LEU A 48 -18.57 -14.73 -8.23
N TYR A 49 -19.67 -15.32 -7.75
CA TYR A 49 -19.94 -16.76 -7.83
C TYR A 49 -21.04 -17.06 -8.83
N HIS A 50 -20.74 -17.95 -9.79
CA HIS A 50 -21.69 -18.43 -10.78
C HIS A 50 -22.42 -19.66 -10.26
N THR A 51 -23.69 -19.51 -9.90
CA THR A 51 -24.48 -20.55 -9.23
C THR A 51 -24.70 -21.81 -10.08
N GLN A 52 -24.97 -21.66 -11.39
CA GLN A 52 -25.23 -22.82 -12.27
C GLN A 52 -23.96 -23.64 -12.56
N LEU A 53 -22.80 -22.98 -12.66
CA LEU A 53 -21.52 -23.64 -12.97
C LEU A 53 -20.74 -24.03 -11.72
N SER A 54 -21.17 -23.58 -10.55
CA SER A 54 -20.47 -23.71 -9.27
C SER A 54 -19.02 -23.24 -9.32
N LYS A 55 -18.78 -22.06 -9.91
CA LYS A 55 -17.43 -21.52 -10.17
C LYS A 55 -17.34 -20.03 -9.82
N PHE A 56 -16.14 -19.56 -9.48
CA PHE A 56 -15.86 -18.14 -9.33
C PHE A 56 -15.48 -17.52 -10.67
N LEU A 57 -15.92 -16.28 -10.89
CA LEU A 57 -15.51 -15.48 -12.04
C LEU A 57 -14.15 -14.83 -11.74
N LEU A 58 -13.18 -15.09 -12.61
CA LEU A 58 -11.86 -14.47 -12.57
C LEU A 58 -11.62 -13.73 -13.88
N VAL A 59 -10.83 -12.65 -13.83
CA VAL A 59 -10.44 -11.88 -15.00
C VAL A 59 -8.95 -12.07 -15.29
N ARG A 60 -8.61 -12.26 -16.56
CA ARG A 60 -7.22 -12.23 -17.03
C ARG A 60 -6.95 -10.89 -17.69
N GLN A 61 -6.08 -10.09 -17.08
CA GLN A 61 -5.72 -8.77 -17.58
C GLN A 61 -4.19 -8.66 -17.63
N PHE A 62 -3.65 -8.04 -18.67
CA PHE A 62 -2.25 -7.63 -18.69
C PHE A 62 -2.00 -6.52 -17.65
N ARG A 63 -0.95 -6.66 -16.85
CA ARG A 63 -0.49 -5.63 -15.91
C ARG A 63 0.84 -5.09 -16.44
N PRO A 64 0.89 -3.82 -16.91
CA PRO A 64 2.11 -3.19 -17.39
C PRO A 64 3.10 -2.95 -16.25
#